data_AF-A0A952KTX4-F1
#
_entry.id   AF-A0A952KTX4-F1
#
_cell.length_a   1.000
_cell.length_b   1.000
_cell.length_c   1.000
_cell.angle_alpha   90.00
_cell.angle_beta   90.00
_cell.angle_gamma   90.00
#
_symmetry.space_group_name_H-M   'P 1'
#
loop_
_entity.id
_entity.type
_entity.pdbx_description
1 polymer ?
#
loop_
_entity_poly.entity_id
_entity_poly.type
_entity_poly.pdbx_seq_one_letter_code
_entity_poly.pdbx_strand_id
1 'polypeptide(L)'
;AATRWVAKPITGEVTLELRRGNDYSILNTDSPNLTFKPERLTMEKGESTFSPRDRIGQLTMRNLDIIDTREKLLSYAKSGLIKLSQGTEMPQLNSGEKE
;
A
#
# COMPACT_ATOMS: atom_id res chain seq x y z
N ALA A 1 22.97 -10.49 -7.33
CA ALA A 1 22.40 -11.28 -6.22
C ALA A 1 20.87 -11.41 -6.32
N ALA A 2 20.11 -10.31 -6.53
CA ALA A 2 18.64 -10.34 -6.65
C ALA A 2 18.11 -11.25 -7.78
N THR A 3 18.85 -11.40 -8.88
CA THR A 3 18.42 -12.20 -10.05
C THR A 3 18.13 -13.66 -9.73
N ARG A 4 18.83 -14.27 -8.76
CA ARG A 4 18.68 -15.72 -8.45
C ARG A 4 17.49 -16.00 -7.54
N TRP A 5 17.17 -15.10 -6.62
CA TRP A 5 16.05 -15.25 -5.68
C TRP A 5 14.74 -14.80 -6.29
N VAL A 6 14.78 -13.79 -7.17
CA VAL A 6 13.60 -13.26 -7.85
C VAL A 6 13.19 -14.14 -9.02
N ALA A 7 14.11 -14.54 -9.92
CA ALA A 7 13.72 -15.23 -11.15
C ALA A 7 13.31 -16.70 -10.94
N LYS A 8 13.90 -17.38 -9.95
CA LYS A 8 13.68 -18.82 -9.70
C LYS A 8 12.21 -19.20 -9.44
N PRO A 9 11.40 -18.45 -8.68
CA PRO A 9 9.98 -18.75 -8.52
C PRO A 9 9.08 -18.27 -9.68
N ILE A 10 9.61 -17.53 -10.67
CA ILE A 10 8.80 -17.00 -11.78
C ILE A 10 8.61 -18.10 -12.82
N THR A 11 7.54 -18.87 -12.65
CA THR A 11 7.10 -19.92 -13.57
C THR A 11 5.60 -19.79 -13.74
N GLY A 12 5.13 -19.61 -14.97
CA GLY A 12 3.73 -19.36 -15.28
C GLY A 12 3.56 -18.72 -16.66
N GLU A 13 2.33 -18.37 -16.98
CA GLU A 13 1.94 -17.78 -18.26
C GLU A 13 1.12 -16.52 -18.04
N VAL A 14 1.29 -15.55 -18.93
CA VAL A 14 0.52 -14.30 -18.96
C VAL A 14 -0.06 -14.13 -20.35
N THR A 15 -1.37 -13.98 -20.43
CA THR A 15 -2.08 -13.74 -21.69
C THR A 15 -2.25 -12.24 -21.89
N LEU A 16 -1.83 -11.74 -23.06
CA LEU A 16 -1.84 -10.31 -23.38
C LEU A 16 -2.66 -10.05 -24.65
N GLU A 17 -3.42 -8.96 -24.65
CA GLU A 17 -3.97 -8.34 -25.84
C GLU A 17 -3.08 -7.15 -26.22
N LEU A 18 -2.56 -7.13 -27.45
CA LEU A 18 -1.72 -6.04 -27.96
C LEU A 18 -2.50 -5.19 -28.95
N ARG A 19 -2.37 -3.87 -28.84
CA ARG A 19 -3.02 -2.89 -29.72
C ARG A 19 -1.97 -2.06 -30.47
N ARG A 20 -1.74 -0.80 -30.11
CA ARG A 20 -0.79 0.10 -30.80
C ARG A 20 0.31 0.61 -29.89
N GLY A 21 1.56 0.36 -30.27
CA GLY A 21 2.71 0.76 -29.46
C GLY A 21 2.68 0.08 -28.09
N ASN A 22 2.68 0.86 -27.02
CA ASN A 22 2.64 0.37 -25.63
C ASN A 22 1.21 0.17 -25.11
N ASP A 23 0.20 0.20 -25.98
CA ASP A 23 -1.18 -0.08 -25.63
C ASP A 23 -1.43 -1.59 -25.59
N TYR A 24 -1.56 -2.16 -24.40
CA TYR A 24 -1.85 -3.58 -24.17
C TYR A 24 -2.76 -3.79 -22.95
N SER A 25 -3.44 -4.93 -22.90
CA SER A 25 -4.21 -5.37 -21.73
C SER A 25 -3.76 -6.76 -21.29
N ILE A 26 -3.63 -6.97 -19.99
CA ILE A 26 -3.42 -8.31 -19.42
C ILE A 26 -4.79 -8.98 -19.32
N LEU A 27 -4.96 -10.08 -20.03
CA LEU A 27 -6.20 -10.84 -20.07
C LEU A 27 -6.23 -11.91 -18.99
N ASN A 28 -5.10 -12.58 -18.74
CA ASN A 28 -5.00 -13.65 -17.76
C ASN A 28 -3.58 -13.78 -17.21
N THR A 29 -3.44 -14.37 -16.03
CA THR A 29 -2.16 -14.68 -15.39
C THR A 29 -2.28 -15.95 -14.58
N ASP A 30 -1.59 -17.00 -15.01
CA ASP A 30 -1.60 -18.31 -14.38
C ASP A 30 -0.20 -18.68 -13.91
N SER A 31 -0.08 -19.09 -12.65
CA SER A 31 1.19 -19.63 -12.13
C SER A 31 0.93 -20.56 -10.94
N PRO A 32 1.62 -21.71 -10.85
CA PRO A 32 1.56 -22.56 -9.65
C PRO A 32 2.12 -21.88 -8.40
N ASN A 33 2.92 -20.83 -8.56
CA ASN A 33 3.61 -20.12 -7.49
C ASN A 33 2.87 -18.83 -7.06
N LEU A 34 1.63 -18.60 -7.51
CA LEU A 34 0.86 -17.43 -7.08
C LEU A 34 0.63 -17.44 -5.57
N THR A 35 0.99 -16.33 -4.94
CA THR A 35 0.57 -16.01 -3.57
C THR A 35 -0.82 -15.37 -3.54
N PHE A 36 -1.30 -14.87 -4.68
CA PHE A 36 -2.68 -14.45 -4.86
C PHE A 36 -3.60 -15.67 -4.86
N LYS A 37 -4.44 -15.77 -3.84
CA LYS A 37 -5.38 -16.86 -3.58
C LYS A 37 -6.63 -16.29 -2.93
N PRO A 38 -7.61 -15.80 -3.72
CA PRO A 38 -8.79 -15.12 -3.19
C PRO A 38 -9.60 -16.00 -2.22
N GLU A 39 -9.57 -17.32 -2.42
CA GLU A 39 -10.18 -18.30 -1.54
C GLU A 39 -9.64 -18.28 -0.11
N ARG A 40 -8.42 -17.77 0.12
CA ARG A 40 -7.85 -17.60 1.48
C ARG A 40 -8.35 -16.35 2.19
N LEU A 41 -8.97 -15.42 1.46
CA LEU A 41 -9.52 -14.18 1.99
C LEU A 41 -11.05 -14.16 2.02
N THR A 42 -11.71 -15.27 1.65
CA THR A 42 -13.16 -15.38 1.67
C THR A 42 -13.72 -15.33 3.09
N MET A 43 -14.84 -14.64 3.25
CA MET A 43 -15.57 -14.50 4.51
C MET A 43 -16.96 -15.18 4.45
N GLU A 44 -17.27 -15.93 3.38
CA GLU A 44 -18.61 -16.43 3.12
C GLU A 44 -19.00 -17.65 3.96
N LYS A 45 -18.16 -18.70 4.00
CA LYS A 45 -18.42 -19.93 4.79
C LYS A 45 -17.11 -20.62 5.20
N GLY A 46 -16.91 -20.83 6.50
CA GLY A 46 -15.77 -21.57 7.08
C GLY A 46 -15.07 -20.82 8.22
N GLU A 47 -14.13 -21.48 8.90
CA GLU A 47 -13.18 -20.82 9.81
C GLU A 47 -12.34 -19.80 9.04
N SER A 48 -12.72 -18.53 9.09
CA SER A 48 -11.97 -17.44 8.47
C SER A 48 -10.60 -17.28 9.15
N THR A 49 -9.55 -17.00 8.37
CA THR A 49 -8.18 -16.79 8.92
C THR A 49 -8.09 -15.59 9.87
N PHE A 50 -9.04 -14.66 9.80
CA PHE A 50 -9.16 -13.51 10.70
C PHE A 50 -10.62 -13.17 10.92
N SER A 51 -10.92 -12.61 12.09
CA SER A 51 -12.22 -12.06 12.46
C SER A 51 -12.23 -10.53 12.37
N PRO A 52 -13.40 -9.88 12.40
CA PRO A 52 -13.49 -8.42 12.50
C PRO A 52 -12.74 -7.84 13.71
N ARG A 53 -12.67 -8.59 14.83
CA ARG A 53 -11.96 -8.17 16.04
C ARG A 53 -10.45 -8.13 15.84
N ASP A 54 -9.89 -9.04 15.06
CA ASP A 54 -8.45 -9.05 14.77
C ASP A 54 -8.03 -7.81 14.00
N ARG A 55 -8.89 -7.31 13.10
CA ARG A 55 -8.64 -6.04 12.41
C ARG A 55 -8.69 -4.85 13.37
N ILE A 56 -9.62 -4.83 14.33
CA ILE A 56 -9.66 -3.80 15.37
C ILE A 56 -8.37 -3.84 16.18
N GLY A 57 -7.93 -5.02 16.62
CA GLY A 57 -6.65 -5.19 17.31
C GLY A 57 -5.48 -4.63 16.50
N GLN A 58 -5.39 -5.00 15.22
CA GLN A 58 -4.35 -4.51 14.31
C GLN A 58 -4.37 -2.97 14.15
N LEU A 59 -5.55 -2.35 14.12
CA LEU A 59 -5.69 -0.89 14.05
C LEU A 59 -5.26 -0.22 15.36
N THR A 60 -5.61 -0.79 16.52
CA THR A 60 -5.25 -0.19 17.83
C THR A 60 -3.74 -0.12 18.04
N MET A 61 -2.98 -1.09 17.52
CA MET A 61 -1.52 -1.09 17.59
C MET A 61 -0.86 0.09 16.84
N ARG A 62 -1.59 0.80 15.96
CA ARG A 62 -1.10 1.99 15.26
C ARG A 62 -1.27 3.29 16.04
N ASN A 63 -2.03 3.30 17.14
CA ASN A 63 -2.44 4.54 17.80
C ASN A 63 -1.27 5.37 18.36
N LEU A 64 -0.25 4.72 18.96
CA LEU A 64 0.90 5.44 19.52
C LEU A 64 1.70 6.18 18.44
N ASP A 65 2.02 5.49 17.36
CA ASP A 65 2.74 6.07 16.21
C ASP A 65 1.94 7.19 15.51
N ILE A 66 0.61 7.08 15.49
CA ILE A 66 -0.28 8.14 14.97
C ILE A 66 -0.23 9.39 15.86
N ILE A 67 -0.23 9.23 17.18
CA ILE A 67 -0.12 10.36 18.12
C ILE A 67 1.24 11.03 17.97
N ASP A 68 2.31 10.24 17.96
CA ASP A 68 3.67 10.73 17.77
C ASP A 68 3.81 11.51 16.45
N THR A 69 3.25 10.98 15.36
CA THR A 69 3.25 11.64 14.06
C THR A 69 2.49 12.98 14.11
N ARG A 70 1.34 13.04 14.79
CA ARG A 70 0.58 14.29 14.96
C ARG A 70 1.40 15.33 15.74
N GLU A 71 2.09 14.93 16.80
CA GLU A 71 2.97 15.82 17.56
C GLU A 71 4.17 16.30 16.73
N LYS A 72 4.75 15.42 15.90
CA LYS A 72 5.81 15.79 14.95
C LYS A 72 5.33 16.80 13.93
N LEU A 73 4.13 16.65 13.37
CA LEU A 73 3.57 17.61 12.43
C LEU A 73 3.39 19.00 13.08
N LEU A 74 2.91 19.06 14.32
CA LEU A 74 2.83 20.32 15.08
C LEU A 74 4.22 20.91 15.34
N SER A 75 5.21 20.07 15.61
CA SER A 75 6.61 20.51 15.83
C SER A 75 7.21 21.08 14.54
N TYR A 76 7.02 20.42 13.39
CA TYR A 76 7.46 20.92 12.09
C TYR A 76 6.79 22.23 11.69
N ALA A 77 5.55 22.42 12.12
CA ALA A 77 4.87 23.68 11.92
C ALA A 77 5.45 24.81 12.78
N LYS A 78 5.72 24.53 14.06
CA LYS A 78 6.39 25.48 14.96
C LYS A 78 7.78 25.86 14.47
N SER A 79 8.51 24.93 13.87
CA SER A 79 9.83 25.19 13.28
C SER A 79 9.78 25.85 11.90
N GLY A 80 8.58 26.15 11.37
CA GLY A 80 8.41 26.82 10.08
C GLY A 80 8.76 25.96 8.85
N LEU A 81 8.82 24.63 8.99
CA LEU A 81 9.05 23.71 7.86
C LEU A 81 7.75 23.39 7.11
N ILE A 82 6.63 23.45 7.82
CA ILE A 82 5.30 23.08 7.32
C ILE A 82 4.32 24.19 7.69
N LYS A 83 3.42 24.55 6.77
CA LYS A 83 2.31 25.46 7.07
C LYS A 83 1.13 24.64 7.60
N LEU A 84 0.60 25.01 8.76
CA LEU A 84 -0.76 24.59 9.11
C LEU A 84 -1.69 25.25 8.09
N SER A 85 -2.31 24.44 7.27
CA SER A 85 -3.32 24.89 6.33
C SER A 85 -4.55 25.33 7.11
N GLN A 86 -4.89 26.62 7.05
CA GLN A 86 -6.21 27.09 7.49
C GLN A 86 -7.23 26.67 6.43
N GLY A 87 -7.70 25.42 6.51
CA GLY A 87 -8.77 24.89 5.64
C GLY A 87 -8.44 23.59 4.91
N THR A 88 -7.23 23.04 5.02
CA THR A 88 -6.94 21.65 4.59
C THR A 88 -6.78 20.80 5.85
N GLU A 89 -7.33 19.58 5.88
CA GLU A 89 -7.28 18.72 7.07
C GLU A 89 -5.85 18.29 7.45
N MET A 90 -4.89 18.47 6.54
CA MET A 90 -3.49 18.09 6.71
C MET A 90 -2.52 19.27 6.46
N PRO A 91 -1.44 19.40 7.25
CA PRO A 91 -0.40 20.40 7.05
C PRO A 91 0.33 20.26 5.70
N GLN A 92 0.75 21.38 5.11
CA GLN A 92 1.41 21.40 3.80
C GLN A 92 2.89 21.73 3.91
N LEU A 93 3.72 21.10 3.07
CA LEU A 93 5.14 21.44 2.97
C LEU A 93 5.28 22.88 2.50
N ASN A 94 6.26 23.59 3.08
CA ASN A 94 6.69 24.85 2.51
C ASN A 94 7.37 24.56 1.17
N SER A 95 6.68 24.85 0.07
CA SER A 95 7.34 25.00 -1.22
C SER A 95 8.25 26.23 -1.10
N GLY A 96 9.53 26.00 -0.82
CA GLY A 96 10.54 26.99 -1.17
C GLY A 96 10.35 27.32 -2.64
N GLU A 97 10.35 28.61 -2.97
CA GLU A 97 10.47 29.03 -4.37
C GLU A 97 11.61 28.21 -4.98
N LYS A 98 11.30 27.49 -6.06
CA LYS A 98 12.34 26.87 -6.87
C LYS A 98 13.21 28.01 -7.40
N GLU A 99 14.41 28.18 -6.85
CA GLU A 99 15.54 28.65 -7.65
C GLU A 99 15.88 27.61 -8.72
#